data_AF-A0AAW4E172-F1
#
_entry.id   AF-A0AAW4E172-F1
#
_cell.length_a   1.000
_cell.length_b   1.000
_cell.length_c   1.000
_cell.angle_alpha   90.00
_cell.angle_beta   90.00
_cell.angle_gamma   90.00
#
_symmetry.space_group_name_H-M   'P 1'
#
loop_
_entity.id
_entity.type
_entity.pdbx_description
1 polymer ?
#
loop_
_entity_poly.entity_id
_entity_poly.type
_entity_poly.pdbx_seq_one_letter_code
_entity_poly.pdbx_strand_id
1 'polypeptide(L)'
;MKTTLKTWLSLAVFFYLPFATASGPNLGLFLVMHDQLTQQERADLNESYLSPLIEQLTEITGRRVTVISIANEPGITDFDYRGLEKADLMTNLSFISEKYADAKNLPLPSERHKYVFLTSNKISPLTHGVSATNYNVAIASLKNYNTLAHEVGHLLGATHEAATGFPCQTTMWGDFTTSIIPCYYFSEANKALIRSYIDGTPAVN
;
A
#
# COMPACT_ATOMS: atom_id res chain seq x y z
N MET A 1 59.05 28.92 32.32
CA MET A 1 57.74 28.29 32.55
C MET A 1 57.45 27.36 31.38
N LYS A 2 57.34 26.05 31.60
CA LYS A 2 57.00 25.03 30.59
C LYS A 2 55.56 24.60 30.84
N THR A 3 54.67 24.82 29.89
CA THR A 3 53.28 24.34 29.93
C THR A 3 53.15 23.13 29.01
N THR A 4 52.97 21.96 29.61
CA THR A 4 52.69 20.69 28.94
C THR A 4 51.18 20.55 28.75
N LEU A 5 50.72 20.54 27.50
CA LEU A 5 49.33 20.28 27.13
C LEU A 5 49.15 18.76 26.98
N LYS A 6 48.33 18.15 27.85
CA LYS A 6 47.95 16.73 27.76
C LYS A 6 46.74 16.60 26.83
N THR A 7 46.95 16.07 25.63
CA THR A 7 45.89 15.63 24.72
C THR A 7 45.33 14.29 25.19
N TRP A 8 44.04 14.25 25.50
CA TRP A 8 43.30 13.02 25.75
C TRP A 8 42.82 12.44 24.42
N LEU A 9 43.19 11.20 24.13
CA LEU A 9 42.77 10.46 22.94
C LEU A 9 41.45 9.75 23.27
N SER A 10 40.33 10.28 22.79
CA SER A 10 39.03 9.62 22.90
C SER A 10 38.91 8.57 21.79
N LEU A 11 38.93 7.29 22.18
CA LEU A 11 38.72 6.15 21.30
C LEU A 11 37.23 6.06 20.95
N ALA A 12 36.84 6.48 19.74
CA ALA A 12 35.48 6.32 19.23
C ALA A 12 35.27 4.87 18.78
N VAL A 13 34.59 4.07 19.61
CA VAL A 13 34.10 2.74 19.21
C VAL A 13 32.86 2.96 18.35
N PHE A 14 33.01 2.80 17.04
CA PHE A 14 31.88 2.71 16.11
C PHE A 14 31.25 1.33 16.27
N PHE A 15 30.11 1.25 16.98
CA PHE A 15 29.22 0.10 16.87
C PHE A 15 28.72 0.05 15.42
N TYR A 16 29.20 -0.94 14.67
CA TYR A 16 28.58 -1.33 13.41
C TYR A 16 27.19 -1.89 13.74
N LEU A 17 26.18 -1.01 13.71
CA LEU A 17 24.80 -1.47 13.59
C LEU A 17 24.72 -2.15 12.23
N PRO A 18 24.32 -3.43 12.14
CA PRO A 18 24.04 -4.04 10.86
C PRO A 18 22.94 -3.19 10.23
N PHE A 19 23.28 -2.47 9.16
CA PHE A 19 22.26 -1.92 8.28
C PHE A 19 21.43 -3.11 7.86
N ALA A 20 20.18 -3.18 8.32
CA ALA A 20 19.23 -4.16 7.84
C ALA A 20 19.20 -4.03 6.31
N THR A 21 19.90 -4.94 5.63
CA THR A 21 19.92 -5.00 4.18
C THR A 21 18.52 -5.41 3.76
N ALA A 22 17.76 -4.47 3.20
CA ALA A 22 16.47 -4.79 2.61
C ALA A 22 16.67 -5.91 1.57
N SER A 23 15.72 -6.86 1.49
CA SER A 23 15.84 -8.01 0.58
C SER A 23 15.76 -7.62 -0.91
N GLY A 24 15.49 -6.34 -1.20
CA GLY A 24 15.49 -5.74 -2.53
C GLY A 24 15.03 -4.27 -2.47
N PRO A 25 14.78 -3.62 -3.62
CA PRO A 25 14.21 -2.27 -3.68
C PRO A 25 12.93 -2.13 -2.85
N ASN A 26 12.73 -0.94 -2.26
CA ASN A 26 11.53 -0.61 -1.48
C ASN A 26 10.26 -0.61 -2.34
N LEU A 27 9.11 -0.77 -1.68
CA LEU A 27 7.79 -0.63 -2.29
C LEU A 27 7.23 0.77 -2.02
N GLY A 28 6.59 1.39 -3.01
CA GLY A 28 5.91 2.67 -2.87
C GLY A 28 4.41 2.51 -2.91
N LEU A 29 3.70 3.03 -1.91
CA LEU A 29 2.24 3.16 -1.89
C LEU A 29 1.87 4.64 -1.90
N PHE A 30 1.29 5.10 -3.01
CA PHE A 30 0.80 6.47 -3.18
C PHE A 30 -0.69 6.48 -2.88
N LEU A 31 -1.06 7.00 -1.71
CA LEU A 31 -2.43 7.01 -1.23
C LEU A 31 -3.12 8.31 -1.62
N VAL A 32 -3.99 8.24 -2.61
CA VAL A 32 -4.80 9.37 -3.07
C VAL A 32 -6.06 9.41 -2.21
N MET A 33 -6.08 10.31 -1.22
CA MET A 33 -7.22 10.49 -0.33
C MET A 33 -8.27 11.38 -0.98
N HIS A 34 -9.43 10.82 -1.33
CA HIS A 34 -10.50 11.62 -1.88
C HIS A 34 -10.95 12.71 -0.89
N ASP A 35 -11.26 13.90 -1.38
CA ASP A 35 -11.64 15.06 -0.56
C ASP A 35 -12.90 14.84 0.30
N GLN A 36 -13.75 13.85 -0.04
CA GLN A 36 -14.90 13.46 0.75
C GLN A 36 -14.55 12.73 2.06
N LEU A 37 -13.28 12.32 2.26
CA LEU A 37 -12.83 11.63 3.48
C LEU A 37 -13.07 12.50 4.70
N THR A 38 -13.80 11.94 5.67
CA THR A 38 -14.08 12.59 6.95
C THR A 38 -12.79 12.75 7.76
N GLN A 39 -12.81 13.68 8.72
CA GLN A 39 -11.68 13.87 9.63
C GLN A 39 -11.34 12.59 10.41
N GLN A 40 -12.38 11.84 10.83
CA GLN A 40 -12.21 10.58 11.56
C GLN A 40 -11.57 9.50 10.67
N GLU A 41 -12.06 9.31 9.43
CA GLU A 41 -11.49 8.35 8.49
C GLU A 41 -10.01 8.65 8.19
N ARG A 42 -9.63 9.92 8.12
CA ARG A 42 -8.22 10.33 7.94
C ARG A 42 -7.37 10.05 9.18
N ALA A 43 -7.92 10.28 10.37
CA ALA A 43 -7.23 10.00 11.63
C ALA A 43 -7.01 8.50 11.84
N ASP A 44 -8.00 7.68 11.50
CA ASP A 44 -7.96 6.22 11.68
C ASP A 44 -7.14 5.49 10.61
N LEU A 45 -6.86 6.14 9.48
CA LEU A 45 -6.22 5.52 8.31
C LEU A 45 -4.92 4.78 8.68
N ASN A 46 -4.06 5.41 9.47
CA ASN A 46 -2.76 4.84 9.79
C ASN A 46 -2.86 3.59 10.67
N GLU A 47 -3.61 3.65 11.77
CA GLU A 47 -3.69 2.56 12.74
C GLU A 47 -4.59 1.43 12.24
N SER A 48 -5.75 1.77 11.68
CA SER A 48 -6.80 0.80 11.38
C SER A 48 -6.65 0.12 10.01
N TYR A 49 -5.90 0.71 9.08
CA TYR A 49 -5.79 0.21 7.71
C TYR A 49 -4.33 0.00 7.28
N LEU A 50 -3.47 1.01 7.47
CA LEU A 50 -2.11 0.98 6.92
C LEU A 50 -1.14 0.15 7.73
N SER A 51 -1.13 0.29 9.06
CA SER A 51 -0.17 -0.39 9.93
C SER A 51 -0.21 -1.92 9.75
N PRO A 52 -1.39 -2.59 9.79
CA PRO A 52 -1.45 -4.04 9.58
C PRO A 52 -0.99 -4.46 8.18
N LEU A 53 -1.34 -3.67 7.16
CA LEU A 53 -0.94 -3.94 5.78
C LEU A 53 0.58 -3.79 5.59
N ILE A 54 1.17 -2.70 6.09
CA ILE A 54 2.61 -2.45 6.00
C ILE A 54 3.38 -3.53 6.74
N GLU A 55 2.94 -3.94 7.92
CA GLU A 55 3.56 -5.02 8.70
C GLU A 55 3.57 -6.32 7.89
N GLN A 56 2.42 -6.74 7.36
CA GLN A 56 2.32 -7.92 6.50
C GLN A 56 3.21 -7.84 5.27
N LEU A 57 3.18 -6.73 4.53
CA LEU A 57 4.00 -6.56 3.32
C LEU A 57 5.49 -6.58 3.64
N THR A 58 5.90 -5.97 4.77
CA THR A 58 7.30 -5.96 5.22
C THR A 58 7.75 -7.36 5.64
N GLU A 59 6.91 -8.10 6.37
CA GLU A 59 7.16 -9.50 6.75
C GLU A 59 7.29 -10.39 5.51
N ILE A 60 6.36 -10.30 4.57
CA ILE A 60 6.30 -11.16 3.38
C ILE A 60 7.50 -10.91 2.48
N THR A 61 7.82 -9.64 2.21
CA THR A 61 8.76 -9.25 1.16
C THR A 61 10.16 -8.94 1.66
N GLY A 62 10.34 -8.72 2.97
CA GLY A 62 11.60 -8.24 3.55
C GLY A 62 12.02 -6.86 3.03
N ARG A 63 11.07 -6.07 2.49
CA ARG A 63 11.30 -4.75 1.89
C ARG A 63 10.55 -3.69 2.69
N ARG A 64 11.14 -2.49 2.75
CA ARG A 64 10.47 -1.33 3.33
C ARG A 64 9.32 -0.90 2.41
N VAL A 65 8.16 -0.62 3.01
CA VAL A 65 7.04 0.02 2.34
C VAL A 65 7.07 1.52 2.68
N THR A 66 7.19 2.37 1.66
CA THR A 66 7.09 3.82 1.78
C THR A 66 5.69 4.25 1.38
N VAL A 67 4.99 4.94 2.28
CA VAL A 67 3.66 5.50 2.01
C VAL A 67 3.78 6.99 1.75
N ILE A 68 3.20 7.45 0.63
CA ILE A 68 3.09 8.86 0.27
C ILE A 68 1.60 9.21 0.21
N SER A 69 1.18 10.09 1.11
CA SER A 69 -0.19 10.57 1.20
C SER A 69 -0.41 11.79 0.30
N ILE A 70 -1.41 11.71 -0.58
CA ILE A 70 -1.84 12.79 -1.48
C ILE A 70 -3.23 13.23 -1.03
N ALA A 71 -3.39 14.51 -0.65
CA ALA A 71 -4.64 15.08 -0.15
C ALA A 71 -4.78 16.53 -0.60
N ASN A 72 -6.02 16.99 -0.83
CA ASN A 72 -6.33 18.38 -1.20
C ASN A 72 -5.59 18.83 -2.47
N GLU A 73 -5.52 17.97 -3.49
CA GLU A 73 -4.84 18.21 -4.76
C GLU A 73 -5.87 18.14 -5.91
N PRO A 74 -6.34 19.29 -6.42
CA PRO A 74 -7.35 19.33 -7.48
C PRO A 74 -6.96 18.53 -8.72
N GLY A 75 -7.92 17.79 -9.28
CA GLY A 75 -7.76 16.91 -10.42
C GLY A 75 -7.32 15.48 -10.08
N ILE A 76 -6.92 15.20 -8.83
CA ILE A 76 -6.58 13.83 -8.39
C ILE A 76 -7.31 13.43 -7.10
N THR A 77 -7.60 14.34 -6.17
CA THR A 77 -8.33 14.02 -4.92
C THR A 77 -9.84 14.28 -5.00
N ASP A 78 -10.30 14.92 -6.06
CA ASP A 78 -11.71 15.24 -6.35
C ASP A 78 -12.24 14.44 -7.55
N PHE A 79 -11.59 13.32 -7.88
CA PHE A 79 -11.94 12.47 -9.02
C PHE A 79 -13.37 11.89 -8.91
N ASP A 80 -14.07 11.87 -10.05
CA ASP A 80 -15.36 11.21 -10.16
C ASP A 80 -15.19 9.70 -10.32
N TYR A 81 -15.84 8.92 -9.46
CA TYR A 81 -15.78 7.45 -9.49
C TYR A 81 -17.13 6.75 -9.42
N ARG A 82 -18.21 7.49 -9.14
CA ARG A 82 -19.55 6.91 -8.98
C ARG A 82 -20.21 6.74 -10.33
N GLY A 83 -20.84 5.58 -10.53
CA GLY A 83 -21.61 5.29 -11.74
C GLY A 83 -20.77 5.01 -12.98
N LEU A 84 -19.43 4.94 -12.84
CA LEU A 84 -18.55 4.48 -13.90
C LEU A 84 -18.48 2.95 -13.91
N GLU A 85 -18.42 2.38 -15.11
CA GLU A 85 -18.10 0.97 -15.29
C GLU A 85 -16.67 0.69 -14.83
N LYS A 86 -16.43 -0.53 -14.32
CA LYS A 86 -15.15 -0.91 -13.71
C LYS A 86 -13.95 -0.63 -14.63
N ALA A 87 -14.06 -0.95 -15.91
CA ALA A 87 -12.98 -0.77 -16.88
C ALA A 87 -12.66 0.71 -17.13
N ASP A 88 -13.70 1.53 -17.27
CA ASP A 88 -13.55 2.98 -17.50
C ASP A 88 -12.96 3.66 -16.26
N LEU A 89 -13.44 3.28 -15.07
CA LEU A 89 -12.90 3.76 -13.80
C LEU A 89 -11.40 3.49 -13.70
N MET A 90 -10.97 2.24 -13.90
CA MET A 90 -9.56 1.88 -13.78
C MET A 90 -8.67 2.56 -14.83
N THR A 91 -9.17 2.71 -16.06
CA THR A 91 -8.45 3.42 -17.12
C THR A 91 -8.28 4.91 -16.77
N ASN A 92 -9.35 5.54 -16.26
CA ASN A 92 -9.29 6.94 -15.82
C ASN A 92 -8.32 7.15 -14.65
N LEU A 93 -8.37 6.29 -13.63
CA LEU A 93 -7.46 6.38 -12.49
C LEU A 93 -6.00 6.14 -12.87
N SER A 94 -5.71 5.26 -13.84
CA SER A 94 -4.36 5.09 -14.40
C SER A 94 -3.87 6.40 -15.02
N PHE A 95 -4.66 6.99 -15.91
CA PHE A 95 -4.31 8.23 -16.59
C PHE A 95 -4.08 9.39 -15.61
N ILE A 96 -4.96 9.55 -14.61
CA ILE A 96 -4.82 10.59 -13.58
C ILE A 96 -3.53 10.36 -12.76
N SER A 97 -3.23 9.11 -12.41
CA SER A 97 -2.05 8.74 -11.62
C SER A 97 -0.75 9.04 -12.37
N GLU A 98 -0.66 8.63 -13.64
CA GLU A 98 0.49 8.89 -14.51
C GLU A 98 0.72 10.39 -14.68
N LYS A 99 -0.33 11.14 -15.03
CA LYS A 99 -0.25 12.59 -15.21
C LYS A 99 0.19 13.31 -13.94
N TYR A 100 -0.33 12.91 -12.77
CA TYR A 100 0.06 13.50 -11.50
C TYR A 100 1.50 13.15 -11.14
N ALA A 101 1.90 11.90 -11.33
CA ALA A 101 3.25 11.43 -11.06
C ALA A 101 4.28 12.22 -11.88
N ASP A 102 4.05 12.34 -13.19
CA ASP A 102 4.91 13.11 -14.10
C ASP A 102 4.98 14.58 -13.67
N ALA A 103 3.84 15.21 -13.40
CA ALA A 103 3.78 16.63 -13.02
C ALA A 103 4.51 16.93 -11.69
N LYS A 104 4.57 15.95 -10.78
CA LYS A 104 5.21 16.09 -9.46
C LYS A 104 6.60 15.45 -9.40
N ASN A 105 7.11 14.91 -10.51
CA ASN A 105 8.35 14.12 -10.58
C ASN A 105 8.37 12.96 -9.57
N LEU A 106 7.23 12.27 -9.43
CA LEU A 106 7.10 11.06 -8.63
C LEU A 106 7.26 9.81 -9.51
N PRO A 107 7.63 8.66 -8.92
CA PRO A 107 7.64 7.39 -9.65
C PRO A 107 6.28 7.07 -10.31
N LEU A 108 6.31 6.72 -11.59
CA LEU A 108 5.13 6.25 -12.32
C LEU A 108 4.54 4.96 -11.70
N PRO A 109 3.22 4.74 -11.82
CA PRO A 109 2.59 3.47 -11.48
C PRO A 109 3.35 2.28 -12.13
N SER A 110 3.73 1.32 -11.31
CA SER A 110 4.59 0.19 -11.74
C SER A 110 4.46 -0.98 -10.78
N GLU A 111 5.17 -2.07 -11.06
CA GLU A 111 5.21 -3.26 -10.21
C GLU A 111 5.63 -2.92 -8.76
N ARG A 112 6.45 -1.87 -8.58
CA ARG A 112 6.92 -1.41 -7.27
C ARG A 112 6.17 -0.20 -6.70
N HIS A 113 5.49 0.58 -7.53
CA HIS A 113 4.84 1.83 -7.13
C HIS A 113 3.34 1.73 -7.40
N LYS A 114 2.54 1.58 -6.34
CA LYS A 114 1.08 1.42 -6.44
C LYS A 114 0.39 2.72 -6.11
N TYR A 115 -0.55 3.12 -6.96
CA TYR A 115 -1.42 4.26 -6.70
C TYR A 115 -2.77 3.75 -6.23
N VAL A 116 -3.16 4.14 -5.01
CA VAL A 116 -4.35 3.60 -4.35
C VAL A 116 -5.25 4.76 -3.94
N PHE A 117 -6.42 4.84 -4.57
CA PHE A 117 -7.43 5.85 -4.33
C PHE A 117 -8.33 5.44 -3.17
N LEU A 118 -8.47 6.31 -2.17
CA LEU A 118 -9.24 6.04 -0.96
C LEU A 118 -10.54 6.84 -0.98
N THR A 119 -11.66 6.18 -0.68
CA THR A 119 -12.99 6.80 -0.65
C THR A 119 -13.75 6.49 0.63
N SER A 120 -14.55 7.43 1.14
CA SER A 120 -15.46 7.15 2.26
C SER A 120 -16.62 6.26 1.87
N ASN A 121 -16.99 6.27 0.58
CA ASN A 121 -18.17 5.60 0.08
C ASN A 121 -17.79 4.44 -0.83
N LYS A 122 -18.68 3.44 -0.90
CA LYS A 122 -18.51 2.31 -1.80
C LYS A 122 -18.49 2.77 -3.25
N ILE A 123 -17.82 2.00 -4.11
CA ILE A 123 -17.69 2.26 -5.54
C ILE A 123 -19.03 2.04 -6.24
N SER A 124 -19.72 0.97 -5.83
CA SER A 124 -21.10 0.63 -6.20
C SER A 124 -21.82 0.07 -4.95
N PRO A 125 -23.15 -0.18 -4.99
CA PRO A 125 -23.87 -0.75 -3.84
C PRO A 125 -23.23 -2.03 -3.27
N LEU A 126 -22.64 -2.86 -4.13
CA LEU A 126 -22.04 -4.15 -3.78
C LEU A 126 -20.50 -4.16 -3.79
N THR A 127 -19.86 -3.10 -4.32
CA THR A 127 -18.41 -3.08 -4.55
C THR A 127 -17.72 -2.11 -3.59
N HIS A 128 -16.90 -2.65 -2.69
CA HIS A 128 -16.10 -1.86 -1.76
C HIS A 128 -14.80 -1.36 -2.36
N GLY A 129 -14.20 -2.11 -3.27
CA GLY A 129 -12.94 -1.76 -3.91
C GLY A 129 -12.80 -2.43 -5.26
N VAL A 130 -11.83 -1.94 -6.03
CA VAL A 130 -11.46 -2.46 -7.33
C VAL A 130 -9.97 -2.24 -7.53
N SER A 131 -9.30 -3.24 -8.09
CA SER A 131 -7.90 -3.19 -8.48
C SER A 131 -7.72 -3.55 -9.96
N ALA A 132 -6.70 -2.96 -10.58
CA ALA A 132 -6.24 -3.28 -11.93
C ALA A 132 -4.71 -3.45 -11.92
N THR A 133 -4.27 -4.71 -11.80
CA THR A 133 -2.84 -5.05 -11.71
C THR A 133 -2.04 -4.57 -12.91
N ASN A 134 -2.62 -4.59 -14.12
CA ASN A 134 -1.99 -4.09 -15.35
C ASN A 134 -1.76 -2.57 -15.34
N TYR A 135 -2.50 -1.82 -14.53
CA TYR A 135 -2.31 -0.38 -14.36
C TYR A 135 -1.57 -0.03 -13.07
N ASN A 136 -1.37 -0.99 -12.15
CA ASN A 136 -0.82 -0.76 -10.82
C ASN A 136 -1.62 0.27 -9.99
N VAL A 137 -2.93 0.32 -10.25
CA VAL A 137 -3.88 1.23 -9.62
C VAL A 137 -5.01 0.47 -8.97
N ALA A 138 -5.41 0.92 -7.79
CA ALA A 138 -6.61 0.45 -7.11
C ALA A 138 -7.42 1.60 -6.54
N ILE A 139 -8.68 1.31 -6.22
CA ILE A 139 -9.57 2.17 -5.44
C ILE A 139 -10.18 1.34 -4.31
N ALA A 140 -10.18 1.88 -3.10
CA ALA A 140 -10.64 1.19 -1.90
C ALA A 140 -11.51 2.10 -1.05
N SER A 141 -12.70 1.61 -0.71
CA SER A 141 -13.57 2.27 0.25
C SER A 141 -13.17 1.94 1.69
N LEU A 142 -13.11 2.97 2.53
CA LEU A 142 -12.90 2.84 3.98
C LEU A 142 -14.16 2.38 4.74
N LYS A 143 -15.22 1.95 4.06
CA LYS A 143 -16.39 1.33 4.72
C LYS A 143 -16.10 -0.04 5.32
N ASN A 144 -14.99 -0.67 4.95
CA ASN A 144 -14.57 -1.95 5.51
C ASN A 144 -13.04 -1.91 5.72
N TYR A 145 -12.60 -2.23 6.94
CA TYR A 145 -11.20 -2.20 7.35
C TYR A 145 -10.29 -3.08 6.49
N ASN A 146 -10.81 -4.17 5.92
CA ASN A 146 -10.01 -5.09 5.13
C ASN A 146 -9.93 -4.72 3.63
N THR A 147 -10.75 -3.79 3.14
CA THR A 147 -10.80 -3.47 1.69
C THR A 147 -9.48 -2.91 1.18
N LEU A 148 -8.82 -2.00 1.92
CA LEU A 148 -7.54 -1.45 1.48
C LEU A 148 -6.48 -2.54 1.29
N ALA A 149 -6.31 -3.40 2.29
CA ALA A 149 -5.34 -4.49 2.23
C ALA A 149 -5.67 -5.50 1.12
N HIS A 150 -6.96 -5.77 0.90
CA HIS A 150 -7.44 -6.65 -0.16
C HIS A 150 -7.07 -6.13 -1.55
N GLU A 151 -7.37 -4.87 -1.85
CA GLU A 151 -7.08 -4.31 -3.17
C GLU A 151 -5.57 -4.16 -3.42
N VAL A 152 -4.80 -3.78 -2.39
CA VAL A 152 -3.33 -3.75 -2.50
C VAL A 152 -2.78 -5.16 -2.72
N GLY A 153 -3.37 -6.19 -2.08
CA GLY A 153 -3.03 -7.58 -2.31
C GLY A 153 -3.15 -7.99 -3.78
N HIS A 154 -4.26 -7.66 -4.43
CA HIS A 154 -4.45 -7.92 -5.86
C HIS A 154 -3.39 -7.24 -6.75
N LEU A 155 -2.99 -6.00 -6.43
CA LEU A 155 -1.91 -5.31 -7.14
C LEU A 155 -0.53 -5.98 -6.98
N LEU A 156 -0.40 -6.86 -6.00
CA LEU A 156 0.80 -7.61 -5.68
C LEU A 156 0.67 -9.11 -5.99
N GLY A 157 -0.31 -9.49 -6.81
CA GLY A 157 -0.48 -10.87 -7.28
C GLY A 157 -1.22 -11.81 -6.32
N ALA A 158 -1.77 -11.30 -5.21
CA ALA A 158 -2.64 -12.08 -4.34
C ALA A 158 -4.00 -12.34 -5.01
N THR A 159 -4.62 -13.48 -4.69
CA THR A 159 -5.83 -13.98 -5.34
C THR A 159 -6.87 -14.46 -4.32
N HIS A 160 -8.14 -14.49 -4.73
CA HIS A 160 -9.22 -15.02 -3.89
C HIS A 160 -9.08 -16.52 -3.69
N GLU A 161 -8.63 -17.23 -4.72
CA GLU A 161 -8.48 -18.69 -4.74
C GLU A 161 -7.45 -19.18 -3.72
N ALA A 162 -6.47 -18.35 -3.39
CA ALA A 162 -5.45 -18.65 -2.39
C ALA A 162 -5.88 -18.25 -0.96
N ALA A 163 -7.06 -17.65 -0.76
CA ALA A 163 -7.55 -17.25 0.56
C ALA A 163 -7.96 -18.46 1.42
N THR A 164 -7.77 -18.35 2.73
CA THR A 164 -8.29 -19.31 3.72
C THR A 164 -9.35 -18.65 4.60
N GLY A 165 -10.33 -19.45 5.04
CA GLY A 165 -11.49 -19.01 5.82
C GLY A 165 -11.56 -19.53 7.26
N PHE A 166 -10.62 -20.40 7.67
CA PHE A 166 -10.56 -20.98 9.01
C PHE A 166 -9.17 -20.72 9.64
N PRO A 167 -9.09 -20.31 10.92
CA PRO A 167 -10.20 -20.05 11.86
C PRO A 167 -10.94 -18.72 11.61
N CYS A 168 -10.40 -17.87 10.73
CA CYS A 168 -10.97 -16.59 10.32
C CYS A 168 -10.76 -16.38 8.80
N GLN A 169 -11.42 -15.38 8.21
CA GLN A 169 -11.24 -15.03 6.80
C GLN A 169 -9.99 -14.17 6.60
N THR A 170 -9.05 -14.70 5.82
CA THR A 170 -7.83 -13.97 5.43
C THR A 170 -8.13 -12.82 4.48
N THR A 171 -7.17 -11.91 4.35
CA THR A 171 -7.33 -10.62 3.64
C THR A 171 -7.95 -10.75 2.25
N MET A 172 -7.60 -11.79 1.49
CA MET A 172 -8.09 -12.01 0.13
C MET A 172 -9.44 -12.74 0.02
N TRP A 173 -10.15 -12.96 1.13
CA TRP A 173 -11.47 -13.57 1.08
C TRP A 173 -12.45 -12.65 0.31
N GLY A 174 -13.07 -13.15 -0.76
CA GLY A 174 -13.89 -12.33 -1.67
C GLY A 174 -15.29 -11.98 -1.14
N ASP A 175 -15.86 -12.81 -0.26
CA ASP A 175 -17.20 -12.61 0.28
C ASP A 175 -17.16 -11.88 1.63
N PHE A 176 -17.19 -10.55 1.58
CA PHE A 176 -17.28 -9.71 2.78
C PHE A 176 -18.71 -9.67 3.33
N THR A 177 -19.14 -10.74 3.99
CA THR A 177 -20.34 -10.70 4.83
C THR A 177 -19.97 -10.24 6.24
N THR A 178 -20.82 -9.44 6.88
CA THR A 178 -20.55 -8.79 8.19
C THR A 178 -20.51 -9.75 9.38
N SER A 179 -20.74 -11.05 9.16
CA SER A 179 -20.91 -12.05 10.23
C SER A 179 -19.68 -12.93 10.46
N ILE A 180 -18.60 -12.75 9.69
CA ILE A 180 -17.42 -13.61 9.76
C ILE A 180 -16.22 -12.81 10.27
N ILE A 181 -15.43 -13.41 11.14
CA ILE A 181 -14.27 -12.79 11.80
C ILE A 181 -13.16 -12.59 10.75
N PRO A 182 -12.74 -11.36 10.43
CA PRO A 182 -11.59 -11.12 9.58
C PRO A 182 -10.27 -11.33 10.35
N CYS A 183 -9.31 -11.98 9.69
CA CYS A 183 -7.98 -12.21 10.25
C CYS A 183 -7.03 -11.01 10.12
N TYR A 184 -7.27 -10.11 9.16
CA TYR A 184 -6.39 -9.00 8.76
C TYR A 184 -4.95 -9.41 8.39
N TYR A 185 -4.74 -10.64 7.95
CA TYR A 185 -3.48 -11.12 7.37
C TYR A 185 -3.71 -11.91 6.08
N PHE A 186 -2.69 -11.97 5.23
CA PHE A 186 -2.71 -12.80 4.02
C PHE A 186 -2.48 -14.28 4.39
N SER A 187 -3.22 -15.19 3.76
CA SER A 187 -2.96 -16.63 3.87
C SER A 187 -1.55 -16.97 3.40
N GLU A 188 -0.96 -18.06 3.90
CA GLU A 188 0.41 -18.47 3.51
C GLU A 188 0.57 -18.64 1.98
N ALA A 189 -0.46 -19.14 1.30
CA ALA A 189 -0.48 -19.23 -0.16
C ALA A 189 -0.41 -17.83 -0.82
N ASN A 190 -1.17 -16.85 -0.32
CA ASN A 190 -1.09 -15.48 -0.80
C ASN A 190 0.23 -14.80 -0.45
N LYS A 191 0.81 -15.06 0.72
CA LYS A 191 2.16 -14.59 1.06
C LYS A 191 3.20 -15.08 0.05
N ALA A 192 3.09 -16.34 -0.38
CA ALA A 192 3.98 -16.90 -1.40
C ALA A 192 3.77 -16.23 -2.78
N LEU A 193 2.52 -15.98 -3.18
CA LEU A 193 2.21 -15.26 -4.43
C LEU A 193 2.76 -13.83 -4.42
N ILE A 194 2.55 -13.09 -3.34
CA ILE A 194 3.06 -11.72 -3.17
C ILE A 194 4.58 -11.69 -3.25
N ARG A 195 5.25 -12.63 -2.56
CA ARG A 195 6.71 -12.76 -2.63
C ARG A 195 7.18 -13.04 -4.06
N SER A 196 6.54 -13.98 -4.75
CA SER A 196 6.87 -14.32 -6.13
C SER A 196 6.68 -13.15 -7.09
N TYR A 197 5.62 -12.35 -6.93
CA TYR A 197 5.37 -11.16 -7.74
C TYR A 197 6.49 -10.13 -7.56
N ILE A 198 6.87 -9.87 -6.31
CA ILE A 198 7.91 -8.89 -5.97
C ILE A 198 9.33 -9.34 -6.35
N ASP A 199 9.65 -10.63 -6.20
CA ASP A 199 10.96 -11.15 -6.55
C ASP A 199 11.13 -11.33 -8.07
N GLY A 200 10.02 -11.57 -8.80
CA GLY A 200 9.99 -11.53 -10.26
C GLY A 200 10.06 -10.12 -10.85
N THR A 201 9.93 -9.07 -10.02
CA THR A 201 10.01 -7.67 -10.46
C THR A 201 11.48 -7.22 -10.53
N PRO A 202 11.99 -6.80 -11.70
CA PRO A 202 13.37 -6.31 -11.85
C PRO A 202 13.69 -5.15 -10.91
N ALA A 203 14.97 -4.92 -10.62
CA ALA A 203 15.39 -3.80 -9.78
C ALA A 203 15.36 -2.43 -10.49
N VAL A 204 15.26 -2.43 -11.84
CA VAL A 204 15.32 -1.26 -12.70
C VAL A 204 14.21 -1.39 -13.74
N ASN A 205 13.39 -0.35 -13.91
CA ASN A 205 12.52 -0.16 -15.07
C ASN A 205 13.14 0.96 -15.90
#